data_AF-A0A848YJ25-F1
#
_entry.id   AF-A0A848YJ25-F1
#
_cell.length_a   1.000
_cell.length_b   1.000
_cell.length_c   1.000
_cell.angle_alpha   90.00
_cell.angle_beta   90.00
_cell.angle_gamma   90.00
#
_symmetry.space_group_name_H-M   'P 1'
#
loop_
_entity.id
_entity.type
_entity.pdbx_description
1 polymer ?
#
loop_
_entity_poly.entity_id
_entity_poly.type
_entity_poly.pdbx_seq_one_letter_code
_entity_poly.pdbx_strand_id
1 'polypeptide(L)' 'MPHVAFEVEDVHEAVDGMEVVFGPTSLVEHVTVAFIIDGGALIELLQFDRPEQDIWSHPTKFQI' A
#
# COMPACT_ATOMS: atom_id res chain seq x y z
N MET A 1 -0.91 14.67 5.48
CA MET A 1 -0.90 15.08 4.06
C MET A 1 -1.73 14.06 3.30
N PRO A 2 -2.71 14.48 2.49
CA PRO A 2 -3.44 13.54 1.64
C PRO A 2 -2.47 12.88 0.66
N HIS A 3 -2.67 11.60 0.41
CA HIS A 3 -1.92 10.80 -0.54
C HIS A 3 -2.86 9.81 -1.21
N VAL A 4 -2.44 9.28 -2.34
CA VAL A 4 -3.09 8.15 -3.01
C VAL A 4 -2.40 6.86 -2.58
N ALA A 5 -3.17 5.80 -2.41
CA ALA A 5 -2.67 4.46 -2.17
C ALA A 5 -2.94 3.58 -3.39
N PHE A 6 -1.94 2.80 -3.80
CA PHE A 6 -2.07 1.78 -4.82
C PHE A 6 -1.83 0.40 -4.22
N GLU A 7 -2.71 -0.54 -4.54
CA GLU A 7 -2.45 -1.95 -4.33
C GLU A 7 -1.50 -2.45 -5.42
N VAL A 8 -0.44 -3.14 -5.03
CA VAL A 8 0.59 -3.73 -5.90
C VAL A 8 0.81 -5.20 -5.56
N GLU A 9 1.29 -5.98 -6.53
CA GLU A 9 1.54 -7.41 -6.35
C GLU A 9 2.73 -7.69 -5.41
N ASP A 10 3.82 -6.93 -5.57
CA ASP A 10 5.01 -7.00 -4.72
C ASP A 10 5.54 -5.58 -4.44
N VAL A 11 5.52 -5.17 -3.16
CA VAL A 11 6.02 -3.84 -2.75
C VAL A 11 7.53 -3.74 -2.91
N HIS A 12 8.30 -4.80 -2.69
CA HIS A 12 9.76 -4.77 -2.85
C HIS A 12 10.15 -4.55 -4.31
N GLU A 13 9.45 -5.18 -5.26
CA GLU A 13 9.68 -4.92 -6.68
C GLU A 13 9.18 -3.53 -7.08
N ALA A 14 8.01 -3.10 -6.58
CA ALA A 14 7.41 -1.82 -6.94
C ALA A 14 8.22 -0.59 -6.48
N VAL A 15 9.02 -0.72 -5.41
CA VAL A 15 9.89 0.37 -4.93
C VAL A 15 11.27 0.39 -5.58
N ASP A 16 11.63 -0.59 -6.42
CA ASP A 16 12.96 -0.63 -7.03
C ASP A 16 13.21 0.60 -7.90
N GLY A 17 14.33 1.28 -7.65
CA GLY A 17 14.68 2.55 -8.30
C GLY A 17 13.86 3.78 -7.89
N MET A 18 12.93 3.65 -6.93
CA MET A 18 12.11 4.76 -6.45
C MET A 18 12.72 5.49 -5.25
N GLU A 19 12.30 6.73 -4.99
CA GLU A 19 12.66 7.46 -3.77
C GLU A 19 11.78 6.99 -2.60
N VAL A 20 12.26 6.00 -1.84
CA VAL A 20 11.55 5.46 -0.68
C VAL A 20 11.75 6.36 0.54
N VAL A 21 10.64 6.81 1.14
CA VAL A 21 10.64 7.59 2.39
C VAL A 21 10.29 6.77 3.61
N PHE A 22 9.62 5.62 3.44
CA PHE A 22 9.30 4.68 4.51
C PHE A 22 9.05 3.27 3.96
N GLY A 23 9.44 2.23 4.70
CA GLY A 23 9.26 0.83 4.28
C GLY A 23 10.28 0.36 3.22
N PRO A 24 10.04 -0.78 2.55
CA PRO A 24 8.93 -1.72 2.76
C PRO A 24 8.93 -2.34 4.16
N THR A 25 7.76 -2.42 4.80
CA THR A 25 7.61 -3.12 6.10
C THR A 25 6.17 -3.54 6.32
N SER A 26 5.93 -4.42 7.29
CA SER A 26 4.58 -4.84 7.70
C SER A 26 4.22 -4.19 9.04
N LEU A 27 3.15 -3.38 9.03
CA LEU A 27 2.58 -2.73 10.23
C LEU A 27 1.31 -3.44 10.72
N VAL A 28 0.68 -4.21 9.84
CA VAL A 28 -0.51 -5.03 10.09
C VAL A 28 -0.23 -6.38 9.46
N GLU A 29 -0.61 -7.46 10.15
CA GLU A 29 -0.47 -8.81 9.61
C GLU A 29 -1.10 -8.89 8.21
N HIS A 30 -0.43 -9.56 7.27
CA HIS A 30 -0.87 -9.73 5.87
C HIS A 30 -0.80 -8.48 4.99
N VAL A 31 -0.30 -7.36 5.51
CA VAL A 31 -0.13 -6.12 4.75
C VAL A 31 1.33 -5.69 4.78
N THR A 32 1.91 -5.48 3.61
CA THR A 32 3.22 -4.82 3.44
C THR A 32 2.99 -3.44 2.84
N VAL A 33 3.66 -2.43 3.40
CA VAL A 33 3.51 -1.03 2.99
C VAL A 33 4.87 -0.38 2.73
N ALA A 34 4.92 0.47 1.72
CA ALA A 34 5.99 1.45 1.53
C ALA A 34 5.40 2.80 1.13
N PHE A 35 6.12 3.87 1.45
CA PHE A 35 5.85 5.20 0.94
C PHE A 35 7.00 5.65 0.06
N ILE A 36 6.66 6.22 -1.10
CA ILE A 36 7.61 6.80 -2.04
C ILE A 36 7.25 8.26 -2.33
N ILE A 37 8.24 9.00 -2.83
CA ILE A 37 8.02 10.28 -3.51
C ILE A 37 8.15 10.05 -5.02
N ASP A 38 7.10 10.38 -5.77
CA ASP A 38 7.14 10.44 -7.23
C ASP A 38 6.48 11.74 -7.72
N GLY A 39 7.17 12.48 -8.57
CA GLY A 39 6.72 13.79 -9.05
C GLY A 39 6.41 14.81 -7.94
N GLY A 40 7.00 14.66 -6.75
CA GLY A 40 6.72 15.48 -5.56
C GLY A 40 5.45 15.10 -4.80
N ALA A 41 4.75 14.05 -5.21
CA ALA A 41 3.62 13.48 -4.48
C ALA A 41 4.08 12.35 -3.55
N LEU A 42 3.49 12.28 -2.36
CA LEU A 42 3.61 11.12 -1.49
C LEU A 42 2.62 10.06 -1.98
N ILE A 43 3.13 8.86 -2.24
CA ILE A 43 2.34 7.71 -2.69
C ILE A 43 2.53 6.57 -1.71
N GLU A 44 1.43 5.95 -1.30
CA GLU A 44 1.43 4.71 -0.52
C GLU A 44 1.32 3.51 -1.47
N LEU A 45 2.19 2.52 -1.29
CA LEU A 45 2.12 1.23 -1.98
C LEU A 45 1.76 0.16 -0.96
N LEU A 46 0.69 -0.58 -1.24
CA LEU A 46 0.16 -1.65 -0.39
C LEU A 46 0.23 -2.98 -1.12
N GLN A 47 0.71 -4.01 -0.45
CA GLN A 47 0.58 -5.39 -0.89
C GLN A 47 -0.16 -6.17 0.18
N PHE A 48 -1.14 -6.95 -0.26
CA PHE A 48 -1.85 -7.91 0.57
C PHE A 48 -1.44 -9.33 0.20
N ASP A 49 -1.15 -10.17 1.20
CA ASP A 49 -0.83 -11.60 0.94
C ASP A 49 -2.08 -12.47 0.70
N ARG A 50 -3.27 -11.87 0.84
CA ARG A 50 -4.60 -12.46 0.67
C ARG A 50 -5.61 -11.36 0.31
N PRO A 51 -6.85 -11.67 -0.08
CA PRO A 51 -7.86 -10.66 -0.36
C PRO A 51 -8.05 -9.67 0.80
N GLU A 52 -8.05 -8.36 0.51
CA GLU A 52 -8.18 -7.29 1.51
C GLU A 52 -9.38 -7.50 2.45
N GLN A 53 -10.52 -7.96 1.91
CA GLN A 53 -11.75 -8.23 2.67
C GLN A 53 -11.59 -9.27 3.79
N ASP A 54 -10.60 -10.16 3.69
CA ASP A 54 -10.27 -11.17 4.69
C ASP A 54 -9.37 -10.61 5.80
N ILE A 55 -8.74 -9.46 5.56
CA ILE A 55 -7.88 -8.74 6.51
C ILE A 55 -8.70 -7.63 7.20
N TRP A 56 -9.38 -6.81 6.41
CA TRP A 56 -10.23 -5.72 6.86
C TRP A 56 -11.64 -5.90 6.30
N SER A 57 -12.51 -6.43 7.15
CA SER A 57 -13.90 -6.64 6.77
C SER A 57 -14.64 -5.30 6.69
N HIS A 58 -14.91 -4.86 5.47
CA HIS A 58 -15.66 -3.65 5.18
C HIS A 58 -16.99 -4.01 4.48
N PRO A 59 -18.01 -4.45 5.23
CA PRO A 59 -19.27 -4.97 4.65
C PRO A 59 -20.04 -3.93 3.82
N THR A 60 -19.71 -2.64 3.94
CA THR A 60 -20.36 -1.53 3.25
C THR A 60 -19.43 -0.82 2.27
N LYS A 61 -18.28 -1.40 1.91
CA LYS A 61 -17.22 -0.72 1.13
C LYS A 61 -17.71 -0.13 -0.20
N PHE A 62 -18.80 -0.64 -0.76
CA PHE A 62 -19.39 -0.18 -2.02
C PHE A 62 -20.93 -0.13 -2.02
N GLN A 63 -21.58 0.04 -0.86
CA GLN A 63 -23.03 0.26 -0.85
C GLN A 63 -23.34 1.68 -1.30
N ILE A 64 -24.08 1.81 -2.41
CA ILE A 64 -24.60 3.06 -2.97
C ILE A 64 -26.08 3.18 -2.59
#